data_AF-A0A7Y3AVU8-F1
#
_entry.id   AF-A0A7Y3AVU8-F1
#
_cell.length_a   1.000
_cell.length_b   1.000
_cell.length_c   1.000
_cell.angle_alpha   90.00
_cell.angle_beta   90.00
_cell.angle_gamma   90.00
#
_symmetry.space_group_name_H-M   'P 1'
#
loop_
_entity.id
_entity.type
_entity.pdbx_description
1 polymer ?
#
loop_
_entity_poly.entity_id
_entity_poly.type
_entity_poly.pdbx_seq_one_letter_code
_entity_poly.pdbx_strand_id
1 'polypeptide(L)'
;MNRIIYFYTVITMVFISGCKERVLVIDDSFSNQIKLNQIGYYPDAIKKAVVVTESEISKFSIVESNSGKTVFSGEISGPLNWELAGEQVRIADFSELTIEGLYNLYIKEVGFSYPFEIRNQVLLPVFHGSIKGLYFQRAGMVLEEKYASQWNRPLGHPDDSVLFHPSSGKQTGVLNSPKGWYDAGDYNKYVVNASFPLGQFFLFEEQYPNSIADGDLNIPESGNDIGDYLDELKYEMDWLLSMQDEDGGMFHKLTTKNFEGMVMPHEATSQRYIVGKGTAASLDFAGAAAQAARVFMPYDSIYSEKCLQAAKNAYSWSLDNPEVEFVNPEDISTGQYGDTNFDDELFWAASQLYITTADKSYFDQLKKDNIDFTYSPGDGWTKFMRFMGIFTLLENKSLVPDKLYGILQEGILKTADSLAEKTKTNDYFQCVEDFQWGSNSDVLNTAMIIAQAYRLENKPEYLTVVRQAADYVLGNNAVGYSFVTGFGDNPPMFIHHRQSAADGIVDPVPGLLSGGPNNDKQDVSDGVVYPENAPPMKSWTDHEDSYASNEICLNWNAALTYILGFLEQESK
;
A
#
# COMPACT_ATOMS: atom_id res chain seq x y z
N MET A 1 95.05 18.46 -0.75
CA MET A 1 94.63 17.23 -0.04
C MET A 1 94.79 17.51 1.45
N ASN A 2 93.81 17.52 2.35
CA ASN A 2 92.38 17.22 2.32
C ASN A 2 91.69 18.18 3.30
N ARG A 3 90.56 18.79 2.91
CA ARG A 3 89.66 19.53 3.81
C ARG A 3 88.55 18.58 4.25
N ILE A 4 88.33 18.46 5.57
CA ILE A 4 87.21 17.73 6.17
C ILE A 4 86.06 18.72 6.37
N ILE A 5 84.91 18.45 5.76
CA ILE A 5 83.65 19.19 5.94
C ILE A 5 82.74 18.31 6.79
N TYR A 6 82.29 18.82 7.94
CA TYR A 6 81.26 18.19 8.76
C TYR A 6 79.88 18.64 8.26
N PHE A 7 79.06 17.68 7.82
CA PHE A 7 77.64 17.88 7.55
C PHE A 7 76.85 17.63 8.84
N TYR A 8 76.10 18.62 9.30
CA TYR A 8 75.06 18.44 10.31
C TYR A 8 73.73 18.12 9.61
N THR A 9 73.25 16.89 9.79
CA THR A 9 71.91 16.47 9.36
C THR A 9 70.90 16.88 10.43
N VAL A 10 70.06 17.86 10.14
CA VAL A 10 68.89 18.20 10.95
C VAL A 10 67.80 17.16 10.67
N ILE A 11 67.48 16.34 11.66
CA ILE A 11 66.35 15.41 11.62
C ILE A 11 65.10 16.18 12.03
N THR A 12 64.24 16.50 11.05
CA THR A 12 62.90 17.04 11.30
C THR A 12 61.98 15.89 11.71
N MET A 13 61.68 15.76 13.00
CA MET A 13 60.62 14.87 13.49
C MET A 13 59.26 15.43 13.08
N VAL A 14 58.63 14.82 12.07
CA VAL A 14 57.22 15.04 11.74
C VAL A 14 56.39 14.23 12.74
N PHE A 15 55.73 14.92 13.67
CA PHE A 15 54.68 14.33 14.49
C PHE A 15 53.45 14.08 13.60
N ILE A 16 53.29 12.84 13.13
CA ILE A 16 52.01 12.37 12.59
C ILE A 16 51.09 12.17 13.80
N SER A 17 50.35 13.22 14.16
CA SER A 17 49.21 13.07 15.06
C SER A 17 48.13 12.32 14.28
N GLY A 18 48.10 11.00 14.42
CA GLY A 18 47.01 10.20 13.88
C GLY A 18 45.72 10.65 14.54
N CYS A 19 44.85 11.34 13.80
CA CYS A 19 43.45 11.50 14.19
C CYS A 19 42.87 10.09 14.36
N LYS A 20 42.83 9.58 15.60
CA LYS A 20 41.98 8.44 15.91
C LYS A 20 40.56 8.92 15.68
N GLU A 21 39.98 8.47 14.58
CA GLU A 21 38.57 8.67 14.26
C GLU A 21 37.74 8.23 15.48
N ARG A 22 36.92 9.14 15.99
CA ARG A 22 36.18 8.90 17.23
C ARG A 22 35.06 7.92 16.91
N VAL A 23 35.21 6.67 17.36
CA VAL A 23 34.14 5.68 17.34
C VAL A 23 33.02 6.15 18.25
N LEU A 24 31.81 6.27 17.72
CA LEU A 24 30.62 6.61 18.48
C LEU A 24 30.02 5.33 19.07
N VAL A 25 29.57 5.39 20.32
CA VAL A 25 28.85 4.26 20.93
C VAL A 25 27.37 4.48 20.64
N ILE A 26 26.78 3.57 19.87
CA ILE A 26 25.35 3.56 19.59
C ILE A 26 24.70 2.77 20.71
N ASP A 27 23.74 3.37 21.40
CA ASP A 27 22.82 2.68 22.30
C ASP A 27 21.43 2.62 21.67
N ASP A 28 20.49 1.93 22.31
CA ASP A 28 19.11 1.80 21.80
C ASP A 28 18.26 3.05 22.08
N SER A 29 18.88 4.22 22.33
CA SER A 29 18.18 5.49 22.53
C SER A 29 18.13 6.31 21.23
N PHE A 30 17.15 5.99 20.39
CA PHE A 30 16.93 6.69 19.12
C PHE A 30 16.10 7.97 19.29
N SER A 31 16.40 8.97 18.49
CA SER A 31 15.78 10.29 18.54
C SER A 31 14.57 10.39 17.62
N ASN A 32 13.40 10.64 18.20
CA ASN A 32 12.16 10.89 17.45
C ASN A 32 12.19 12.19 16.63
N GLN A 33 13.23 13.01 16.74
CA GLN A 33 13.41 14.21 15.90
C GLN A 33 13.97 13.88 14.51
N ILE A 34 14.57 12.71 14.29
CA ILE A 34 15.12 12.31 13.00
C ILE A 34 14.14 11.34 12.34
N LYS A 35 13.49 11.79 11.26
CA LYS A 35 12.55 11.01 10.45
C LYS A 35 13.25 10.54 9.19
N LEU A 36 13.16 9.25 8.89
CA LEU A 36 13.75 8.60 7.73
C LEU A 36 13.03 7.30 7.43
N ASN A 37 13.31 6.69 6.28
CA ASN A 37 12.82 5.35 5.96
C ASN A 37 13.49 4.33 6.90
N GLN A 38 12.71 3.73 7.79
CA GLN A 38 13.19 2.81 8.84
C GLN A 38 13.55 1.41 8.30
N ILE A 39 13.36 1.18 7.01
CA ILE A 39 13.80 -0.05 6.33
C ILE A 39 15.15 0.23 5.67
N GLY A 40 15.19 1.22 4.78
CA GLY A 40 16.42 1.59 4.10
C GLY A 40 16.22 2.18 2.70
N TYR A 41 17.33 2.27 1.99
CA TYR A 41 17.44 2.95 0.70
C TYR A 41 18.20 2.10 -0.32
N TYR A 42 17.85 2.23 -1.60
CA TYR A 42 18.64 1.65 -2.69
C TYR A 42 19.98 2.40 -2.87
N PRO A 43 21.05 1.74 -3.33
CA PRO A 43 22.40 2.33 -3.43
C PRO A 43 22.43 3.65 -4.19
N ASP A 44 21.76 3.73 -5.34
CA ASP A 44 21.76 4.93 -6.20
C ASP A 44 20.51 5.81 -6.03
N ALA A 45 19.72 5.58 -4.97
CA ALA A 45 18.57 6.42 -4.66
C ALA A 45 18.98 7.75 -4.02
N ILE A 46 18.08 8.74 -4.15
CA ILE A 46 18.07 9.89 -3.25
C ILE A 46 17.77 9.40 -1.84
N LYS A 47 18.55 9.86 -0.85
CA LYS A 47 18.45 9.44 0.55
C LYS A 47 18.41 10.67 1.43
N LYS A 48 17.26 10.91 2.04
CA LYS A 48 17.01 12.10 2.86
C LYS A 48 16.41 11.69 4.19
N ALA A 49 16.90 12.33 5.25
CA ALA A 49 16.25 12.34 6.54
C ALA A 49 15.76 13.77 6.84
N VAL A 50 14.60 13.87 7.47
CA VAL A 50 14.03 15.10 7.99
C VAL A 50 14.38 15.21 9.47
N VAL A 51 14.94 16.35 9.88
CA VAL A 51 15.32 16.62 11.25
C VAL A 51 14.43 17.73 11.80
N VAL A 52 13.52 17.38 12.70
CA VAL A 52 12.59 18.31 13.34
C VAL A 52 13.30 19.04 14.48
N THR A 53 13.73 20.27 14.22
CA THR A 53 14.44 21.08 15.22
C THR A 53 14.43 22.57 14.88
N GLU A 54 14.22 23.40 15.90
CA GLU A 54 14.43 24.85 15.82
C GLU A 54 15.89 25.24 16.10
N SER A 55 16.70 24.29 16.59
CA SER A 55 18.10 24.57 16.93
C SER A 55 18.95 24.72 15.67
N GLU A 56 19.95 25.60 15.75
CA GLU A 56 20.98 25.70 14.72
C GLU A 56 21.91 24.49 14.79
N ILE A 57 21.75 23.57 13.83
CA ILE A 57 22.64 22.44 13.59
C ILE A 57 23.28 22.62 12.21
N SER A 58 24.56 22.28 12.10
CA SER A 58 25.31 22.46 10.85
C SER A 58 25.68 21.15 10.16
N LYS A 59 25.87 20.06 10.92
CA LYS A 59 26.46 18.82 10.40
C LYS A 59 25.73 17.59 10.89
N PHE A 60 25.79 16.56 10.07
CA PHE A 60 25.43 15.20 10.43
C PHE A 60 26.50 14.22 9.97
N SER A 61 26.45 13.01 10.50
CA SER A 61 27.28 11.88 10.09
C SER A 61 26.43 10.66 9.87
N ILE A 62 26.78 9.83 8.89
CA ILE A 62 26.29 8.45 8.81
C ILE A 62 27.35 7.54 9.41
N VAL A 63 26.93 6.66 10.30
CA VAL A 63 27.78 5.73 11.03
C VAL A 63 27.36 4.30 10.74
N GLU A 64 28.31 3.38 10.62
CA GLU A 64 28.02 1.94 10.62
C GLU A 64 27.41 1.52 11.96
N SER A 65 26.25 0.87 11.96
CA SER A 65 25.54 0.51 13.19
C SER A 65 26.35 -0.42 14.09
N ASN A 66 27.10 -1.35 13.49
CA ASN A 66 27.86 -2.37 14.23
C ASN A 66 29.17 -1.84 14.82
N SER A 67 29.79 -0.84 14.19
CA SER A 67 31.14 -0.40 14.54
C SER A 67 31.17 1.00 15.15
N GLY A 68 30.11 1.80 14.96
CA GLY A 68 30.08 3.20 15.35
C GLY A 68 31.01 4.10 14.54
N LYS A 69 31.59 3.57 13.45
CA LYS A 69 32.52 4.29 12.58
C LYS A 69 31.74 5.19 11.63
N THR A 70 32.13 6.46 11.59
CA THR A 70 31.62 7.40 10.58
C THR A 70 32.10 7.00 9.18
N VAL A 71 31.15 6.83 8.26
CA VAL A 71 31.41 6.50 6.84
C VAL A 71 31.07 7.65 5.90
N PHE A 72 30.20 8.56 6.34
CA PHE A 72 29.82 9.75 5.60
C PHE A 72 29.61 10.92 6.56
N SER A 73 29.83 12.14 6.10
CA SER A 73 29.47 13.35 6.83
C SER A 73 29.02 14.41 5.85
N GLY A 74 27.96 15.12 6.19
CA GLY A 74 27.36 16.15 5.34
C GLY A 74 26.96 17.38 6.14
N GLU A 75 26.67 18.45 5.42
CA GLU A 75 26.06 19.66 5.99
C GLU A 75 24.54 19.50 6.03
N ILE A 76 23.91 20.00 7.08
CA ILE A 76 22.47 20.09 7.21
C ILE A 76 21.95 21.29 6.41
N SER A 77 20.77 21.16 5.78
CA SER A 77 20.15 22.29 5.08
C SER A 77 19.82 23.47 5.99
N GLY A 78 19.53 24.64 5.39
CA GLY A 78 18.83 25.71 6.09
C GLY A 78 17.46 25.26 6.60
N PRO A 79 16.84 26.01 7.54
CA PRO A 79 15.54 25.67 8.09
C PRO A 79 14.45 25.80 7.02
N LEU A 80 13.52 24.86 7.03
CA LEU A 80 12.28 24.87 6.27
C LEU A 80 11.11 24.92 7.27
N ASN A 81 10.04 25.64 6.95
CA ASN A 81 8.82 25.62 7.75
C ASN A 81 7.76 24.85 6.96
N TRP A 82 7.18 23.84 7.60
CA TRP A 82 6.28 22.87 7.02
C TRP A 82 4.90 23.03 7.65
N GLU A 83 3.95 23.49 6.84
CA GLU A 83 2.63 23.92 7.31
C GLU A 83 1.70 22.75 7.62
N LEU A 84 1.71 21.70 6.79
CA LEU A 84 0.88 20.49 6.96
C LEU A 84 1.35 19.64 8.14
N ALA A 85 2.66 19.64 8.41
CA ALA A 85 3.25 18.98 9.57
C ALA A 85 3.36 19.89 10.82
N GLY A 86 3.14 21.19 10.66
CA GLY A 86 3.19 22.20 11.71
C GLY A 86 4.54 22.24 12.43
N GLU A 87 5.65 22.24 11.69
CA GLU A 87 6.99 22.12 12.26
C GLU A 87 8.07 22.84 11.45
N GLN A 88 9.15 23.23 12.14
CA GLN A 88 10.38 23.66 11.51
C GLN A 88 11.33 22.47 11.38
N VAL A 89 11.83 22.25 10.17
CA VAL A 89 12.67 21.10 9.85
C VAL A 89 13.95 21.52 9.14
N ARG A 90 14.91 20.59 9.11
CA ARG A 90 16.10 20.66 8.27
C ARG A 90 16.31 19.31 7.61
N ILE A 91 17.00 19.30 6.48
CA ILE A 91 17.20 18.08 5.67
C ILE A 91 18.66 17.64 5.77
N ALA A 92 18.86 16.36 6.05
CA ALA A 92 20.12 15.67 5.89
C ALA A 92 20.08 14.83 4.61
N ASP A 93 20.81 15.23 3.58
CA ASP A 93 20.91 14.50 2.31
C ASP A 93 22.22 13.72 2.25
N PHE A 94 22.12 12.40 2.23
CA PHE A 94 23.24 11.46 2.19
C PHE A 94 23.19 10.59 0.94
N SER A 95 22.61 11.10 -0.14
CA SER A 95 22.47 10.39 -1.41
C SER A 95 23.80 9.91 -1.99
N GLU A 96 24.90 10.64 -1.73
CA GLU A 96 26.26 10.28 -2.16
C GLU A 96 26.80 9.01 -1.49
N LEU A 97 26.23 8.57 -0.36
CA LEU A 97 26.56 7.29 0.24
C LEU A 97 25.82 6.18 -0.52
N THR A 98 26.57 5.42 -1.31
CA THR A 98 26.05 4.31 -2.12
C THR A 98 26.54 2.94 -1.66
N ILE A 99 27.47 2.90 -0.69
CA ILE A 99 28.05 1.67 -0.18
C ILE A 99 26.98 0.92 0.61
N GLU A 100 26.83 -0.36 0.31
CA GLU A 100 25.87 -1.20 1.03
C GLU A 100 26.29 -1.42 2.49
N GLY A 101 25.31 -1.41 3.39
CA GLY A 101 25.55 -1.62 4.82
C GLY A 101 24.36 -1.25 5.70
N LEU A 102 24.52 -1.48 7.01
CA LEU A 102 23.58 -1.09 8.05
C LEU A 102 24.12 0.15 8.77
N TYR A 103 23.30 1.20 8.82
CA TYR A 103 23.74 2.52 9.26
C TYR A 103 22.78 3.18 10.25
N ASN A 104 23.29 4.15 10.99
CA ASN A 104 22.49 5.16 11.68
C ASN A 104 22.94 6.55 11.22
N LEU A 105 22.01 7.50 11.21
CA LEU A 105 22.32 8.93 11.10
C LEU A 105 22.57 9.47 12.51
N TYR A 106 23.63 10.24 12.68
CA TYR A 106 23.97 10.89 13.96
C TYR A 106 24.12 12.40 13.81
N ILE A 107 23.49 13.13 14.72
CA ILE A 107 23.66 14.57 14.90
C ILE A 107 23.97 14.82 16.37
N LYS A 108 25.07 15.50 16.67
CA LYS A 108 25.60 15.62 18.04
C LYS A 108 24.60 16.20 19.05
N GLU A 109 23.80 17.17 18.63
CA GLU A 109 22.82 17.84 19.46
C GLU A 109 21.47 17.10 19.54
N VAL A 110 21.21 16.14 18.64
CA VAL A 110 19.90 15.48 18.47
C VAL A 110 19.94 13.99 18.85
N GLY A 111 21.05 13.29 18.60
CA GLY A 111 21.21 11.86 18.84
C GLY A 111 21.31 11.03 17.56
N PHE A 112 21.03 9.73 17.69
CA PHE A 112 20.97 8.78 16.58
C PHE A 112 19.55 8.67 16.02
N SER A 113 19.43 8.42 14.72
CA SER A 113 18.21 7.89 14.11
C SER A 113 18.03 6.41 14.45
N TYR A 114 16.84 5.87 14.18
CA TYR A 114 16.67 4.43 13.94
C TYR A 114 17.67 3.91 12.89
N PRO A 115 18.08 2.64 12.98
CA PRO A 115 18.93 2.03 11.96
C PRO A 115 18.21 1.96 10.61
N PHE A 116 18.98 1.91 9.53
CA PHE A 116 18.47 1.71 8.18
C PHE A 116 19.52 1.02 7.31
N GLU A 117 19.08 0.27 6.32
CA GLU A 117 19.97 -0.39 5.37
C GLU A 117 20.20 0.45 4.10
N ILE A 118 21.37 0.32 3.51
CA ILE A 118 21.58 0.64 2.09
C ILE A 118 21.91 -0.68 1.41
N ARG A 119 21.07 -1.13 0.49
CA ARG A 119 21.36 -2.31 -0.34
C ARG A 119 20.38 -2.44 -1.49
N ASN A 120 20.74 -3.27 -2.45
CA ASN A 120 19.77 -3.77 -3.42
C ASN A 120 18.69 -4.61 -2.72
N GLN A 121 17.48 -4.55 -3.27
CA GLN A 121 16.30 -5.25 -2.78
C GLN A 121 15.95 -4.96 -1.31
N VAL A 122 16.17 -3.73 -0.87
CA VAL A 122 16.00 -3.33 0.53
C VAL A 122 14.55 -3.42 1.00
N LEU A 123 13.57 -3.26 0.10
CA LEU A 123 12.15 -3.30 0.41
C LEU A 123 11.52 -4.69 0.23
N LEU A 124 12.27 -5.67 -0.30
CA LEU A 124 11.79 -7.03 -0.54
C LEU A 124 11.09 -7.67 0.66
N PRO A 125 11.60 -7.56 1.92
CA PRO A 125 10.90 -8.14 3.07
C PRO A 125 9.53 -7.50 3.32
N VAL A 126 9.41 -6.19 3.15
CA VAL A 126 8.14 -5.47 3.33
C VAL A 126 7.18 -5.79 2.18
N PHE A 127 7.70 -5.92 0.96
CA PHE A 127 6.92 -6.33 -0.20
C PHE A 127 6.31 -7.73 0.02
N HIS A 128 7.11 -8.71 0.43
CA HIS A 128 6.61 -10.05 0.76
C HIS A 128 5.64 -10.00 1.95
N GLY A 129 5.98 -9.20 2.98
CA GLY A 129 5.13 -8.96 4.13
C GLY A 129 3.76 -8.41 3.76
N SER A 130 3.67 -7.49 2.80
CA SER A 130 2.42 -6.85 2.39
C SER A 130 1.40 -7.82 1.78
N ILE A 131 1.87 -8.88 1.10
CA ILE A 131 1.03 -9.98 0.62
C ILE A 131 0.81 -11.03 1.70
N LYS A 132 1.83 -11.35 2.51
CA LYS A 132 1.67 -12.27 3.65
C LYS A 132 0.65 -11.74 4.67
N GLY A 133 0.50 -10.42 4.79
CA GLY A 133 -0.57 -9.75 5.52
C GLY A 133 -1.97 -10.23 5.10
N LEU A 134 -2.20 -10.40 3.80
CA LEU A 134 -3.47 -10.87 3.24
C LEU A 134 -3.75 -12.33 3.60
N TYR A 135 -2.71 -13.17 3.67
CA TYR A 135 -2.85 -14.55 4.17
C TYR A 135 -3.45 -14.57 5.59
N PHE A 136 -3.04 -13.64 6.46
CA PHE A 136 -3.61 -13.53 7.81
C PHE A 136 -5.07 -13.04 7.81
N GLN A 137 -5.45 -12.25 6.79
CA GLN A 137 -6.83 -11.82 6.56
C GLN A 137 -7.74 -12.91 6.00
N ARG A 138 -7.24 -14.08 5.55
CA ARG A 138 -8.07 -15.13 4.93
C ARG A 138 -9.21 -15.61 5.85
N ALA A 139 -10.45 -15.41 5.42
CA ALA A 139 -11.66 -15.95 6.04
C ALA A 139 -11.87 -17.42 5.67
N GLY A 140 -12.66 -18.15 6.48
CA GLY A 140 -13.14 -19.50 6.14
C GLY A 140 -12.10 -20.60 6.23
N MET A 141 -10.96 -20.35 6.89
CA MET A 141 -9.92 -21.37 7.12
C MET A 141 -9.26 -21.26 8.50
N VAL A 142 -8.65 -22.38 8.92
CA VAL A 142 -7.66 -22.41 10.01
C VAL A 142 -6.37 -21.82 9.47
N LEU A 143 -5.72 -20.93 10.23
CA LEU A 143 -4.35 -20.53 9.94
C LEU A 143 -3.42 -21.41 10.77
N GLU A 144 -2.78 -22.40 10.12
CA GLU A 144 -1.91 -23.36 10.81
C GLU A 144 -0.60 -22.69 11.28
N GLU A 145 -0.07 -23.11 12.44
CA GLU A 145 1.18 -22.59 13.02
C GLU A 145 2.37 -22.64 12.07
N LYS A 146 2.50 -23.68 11.24
CA LYS A 146 3.59 -23.79 10.24
C LYS A 146 3.61 -22.65 9.20
N TYR A 147 2.48 -22.00 8.95
CA TYR A 147 2.35 -20.93 7.95
C TYR A 147 2.11 -19.56 8.58
N ALA A 148 1.54 -19.53 9.79
CA ALA A 148 1.13 -18.32 10.49
C ALA A 148 2.00 -17.99 11.72
N SER A 149 2.94 -18.87 12.09
CA SER A 149 3.80 -18.73 13.26
C SER A 149 2.96 -18.46 14.53
N GLN A 150 3.30 -17.43 15.29
CA GLN A 150 2.55 -17.06 16.50
C GLN A 150 1.11 -16.60 16.20
N TRP A 151 0.86 -15.97 15.05
CA TRP A 151 -0.47 -15.47 14.64
C TRP A 151 -1.39 -16.55 14.05
N ASN A 152 -1.14 -17.81 14.41
CA ASN A 152 -2.02 -18.92 14.05
C ASN A 152 -3.38 -18.79 14.75
N ARG A 153 -4.44 -19.29 14.11
CA ARG A 153 -5.78 -19.23 14.70
C ARG A 153 -6.70 -20.34 14.21
N PRO A 154 -7.72 -20.71 15.02
CA PRO A 154 -8.78 -21.60 14.59
C PRO A 154 -9.56 -21.07 13.38
N LEU A 155 -10.39 -21.95 12.81
CA LEU A 155 -11.32 -21.62 11.73
C LEU A 155 -12.26 -20.48 12.15
N GLY A 156 -12.16 -19.35 11.47
CA GLY A 156 -13.11 -18.23 11.56
C GLY A 156 -14.05 -18.22 10.37
N HIS A 157 -15.35 -18.09 10.63
CA HIS A 157 -16.39 -17.89 9.62
C HIS A 157 -16.28 -18.80 8.37
N PRO A 158 -16.69 -20.09 8.45
CA PRO A 158 -16.64 -20.99 7.30
C PRO A 158 -17.46 -20.49 6.10
N ASP A 159 -18.50 -19.69 6.36
CA ASP A 159 -19.41 -19.12 5.36
C ASP A 159 -19.98 -20.18 4.37
N ASP A 160 -20.17 -21.40 4.85
CA ASP A 160 -20.70 -22.55 4.08
C ASP A 160 -22.24 -22.63 4.08
N SER A 161 -22.91 -21.67 4.72
CA SER A 161 -24.37 -21.55 4.80
C SER A 161 -24.79 -20.15 5.29
N VAL A 162 -24.60 -19.12 4.48
CA VAL A 162 -24.89 -17.72 4.83
C VAL A 162 -26.31 -17.33 4.43
N LEU A 163 -27.09 -16.75 5.35
CA LEU A 163 -28.47 -16.37 5.08
C LEU A 163 -28.56 -15.20 4.10
N PHE A 164 -29.57 -15.19 3.25
CA PHE A 164 -29.91 -13.98 2.49
C PHE A 164 -30.60 -12.95 3.40
N HIS A 165 -30.11 -11.71 3.38
CA HIS A 165 -30.87 -10.58 3.88
C HIS A 165 -31.98 -10.22 2.87
N PRO A 166 -33.17 -9.75 3.28
CA PRO A 166 -34.22 -9.34 2.34
C PRO A 166 -33.78 -8.30 1.30
N SER A 167 -32.79 -7.46 1.62
CA SER A 167 -32.22 -6.49 0.68
C SER A 167 -31.43 -7.11 -0.48
N SER A 168 -31.04 -8.39 -0.38
CA SER A 168 -30.39 -9.11 -1.49
C SER A 168 -31.32 -9.41 -2.67
N GLY A 169 -32.63 -9.18 -2.51
CA GLY A 169 -33.65 -9.61 -3.47
C GLY A 169 -34.11 -11.05 -3.28
N LYS A 170 -33.46 -11.83 -2.40
CA LYS A 170 -33.89 -13.18 -1.99
C LYS A 170 -34.51 -13.16 -0.60
N GLN A 171 -35.70 -13.76 -0.48
CA GLN A 171 -36.49 -13.75 0.77
C GLN A 171 -36.12 -14.88 1.74
N THR A 172 -35.61 -16.00 1.22
CA THR A 172 -35.27 -17.20 2.01
C THR A 172 -34.11 -17.94 1.37
N GLY A 173 -33.42 -18.78 2.15
CA GLY A 173 -32.35 -19.65 1.67
C GLY A 173 -30.99 -19.24 2.20
N VAL A 174 -29.97 -19.95 1.72
CA VAL A 174 -28.57 -19.73 2.09
C VAL A 174 -27.69 -19.74 0.85
N LEU A 175 -26.54 -19.07 0.95
CA LEU A 175 -25.46 -19.09 -0.02
C LEU A 175 -24.20 -19.68 0.64
N ASN A 176 -23.50 -20.54 -0.09
CA ASN A 176 -22.17 -20.99 0.31
C ASN A 176 -21.17 -20.01 -0.30
N SER A 177 -20.52 -19.20 0.53
CA SER A 177 -19.58 -18.15 0.11
C SER A 177 -18.32 -18.15 0.99
N PRO A 178 -17.59 -19.30 1.06
CA PRO A 178 -16.36 -19.42 1.82
C PRO A 178 -15.21 -18.60 1.20
N LYS A 179 -14.05 -18.65 1.86
CA LYS A 179 -12.81 -17.97 1.45
C LYS A 179 -12.92 -16.44 1.47
N GLY A 180 -12.00 -15.80 0.76
CA GLY A 180 -11.82 -14.37 0.70
C GLY A 180 -11.08 -13.82 1.90
N TRP A 181 -10.82 -12.53 1.89
CA TRP A 181 -10.17 -11.80 2.96
C TRP A 181 -11.20 -11.04 3.79
N TYR A 182 -10.94 -10.94 5.08
CA TYR A 182 -11.52 -9.90 5.90
C TYR A 182 -11.02 -8.54 5.40
N ASP A 183 -11.96 -7.62 5.17
CA ASP A 183 -11.73 -6.36 4.46
C ASP A 183 -10.77 -5.43 5.19
N ALA A 184 -10.95 -5.33 6.50
CA ALA A 184 -10.30 -4.33 7.31
C ALA A 184 -10.02 -4.88 8.71
N GLY A 185 -10.11 -4.02 9.72
CA GLY A 185 -10.06 -4.43 11.11
C GLY A 185 -11.25 -5.32 11.51
N ASP A 186 -12.33 -5.34 10.71
CA ASP A 186 -13.53 -6.14 10.90
C ASP A 186 -13.51 -7.47 10.14
N TYR A 187 -14.48 -8.35 10.42
CA TYR A 187 -14.55 -9.68 9.80
C TYR A 187 -15.50 -9.78 8.63
N ASN A 188 -15.97 -8.64 8.11
CA ASN A 188 -16.89 -8.59 6.98
C ASN A 188 -16.11 -8.60 5.65
N LYS A 189 -16.82 -8.90 4.56
CA LYS A 189 -16.24 -8.98 3.22
C LYS A 189 -17.12 -8.16 2.25
N TYR A 190 -16.54 -7.24 1.48
CA TYR A 190 -17.27 -6.27 0.66
C TYR A 190 -16.81 -6.34 -0.80
N VAL A 191 -17.74 -6.52 -1.74
CA VAL A 191 -17.38 -6.83 -3.14
C VAL A 191 -16.65 -5.69 -3.84
N VAL A 192 -17.05 -4.44 -3.59
CA VAL A 192 -16.39 -3.25 -4.13
C VAL A 192 -14.92 -3.19 -3.66
N ASN A 193 -14.72 -3.21 -2.34
CA ASN A 193 -13.38 -3.09 -1.73
C ASN A 193 -12.56 -4.40 -1.73
N ALA A 194 -13.05 -5.43 -2.41
CA ALA A 194 -12.32 -6.63 -2.76
C ALA A 194 -11.89 -6.65 -4.23
N SER A 195 -12.82 -6.24 -5.11
CA SER A 195 -12.61 -6.23 -6.55
C SER A 195 -11.63 -5.13 -6.96
N PHE A 196 -11.78 -3.91 -6.44
CA PHE A 196 -10.87 -2.80 -6.76
C PHE A 196 -9.41 -3.10 -6.39
N PRO A 197 -9.08 -3.55 -5.16
CA PRO A 197 -7.70 -3.89 -4.78
C PRO A 197 -7.11 -5.01 -5.62
N LEU A 198 -7.90 -6.05 -5.95
CA LEU A 198 -7.49 -7.11 -6.86
C LEU A 198 -7.08 -6.58 -8.24
N GLY A 199 -7.74 -5.53 -8.74
CA GLY A 199 -7.33 -4.85 -9.95
C GLY A 199 -5.89 -4.33 -9.90
N GLN A 200 -5.49 -3.73 -8.76
CA GLN A 200 -4.13 -3.23 -8.56
C GLN A 200 -3.11 -4.36 -8.45
N PHE A 201 -3.44 -5.41 -7.69
CA PHE A 201 -2.59 -6.59 -7.57
C PHE A 201 -2.37 -7.30 -8.92
N PHE A 202 -3.44 -7.53 -9.69
CA PHE A 202 -3.33 -8.13 -11.01
C PHE A 202 -2.59 -7.26 -12.01
N LEU A 203 -2.73 -5.93 -11.91
CA LEU A 203 -1.95 -5.03 -12.77
C LEU A 203 -0.45 -5.18 -12.48
N PHE A 204 -0.06 -5.29 -11.21
CA PHE A 204 1.33 -5.56 -10.85
C PHE A 204 1.82 -6.89 -11.44
N GLU A 205 1.05 -7.97 -11.30
CA GLU A 205 1.42 -9.29 -11.86
C GLU A 205 1.52 -9.27 -13.39
N GLU A 206 0.63 -8.58 -14.10
CA GLU A 206 0.72 -8.44 -15.56
C GLU A 206 2.00 -7.68 -15.98
N GLN A 207 2.44 -6.70 -15.18
CA GLN A 207 3.63 -5.90 -15.47
C GLN A 207 4.94 -6.58 -15.05
N TYR A 208 4.92 -7.34 -13.95
CA TYR A 208 6.09 -7.96 -13.32
C TYR A 208 5.77 -9.38 -12.83
N PRO A 209 5.50 -10.32 -13.76
CA PRO A 209 5.04 -11.66 -13.40
C PRO A 209 6.09 -12.44 -12.62
N ASN A 210 5.63 -13.28 -11.68
CA ASN A 210 6.48 -14.09 -10.80
C ASN A 210 7.41 -13.27 -9.88
N SER A 211 7.01 -12.06 -9.48
CA SER A 211 7.80 -11.24 -8.54
C SER A 211 7.83 -11.80 -7.12
N ILE A 212 6.81 -12.58 -6.73
CA ILE A 212 6.85 -13.45 -5.55
C ILE A 212 6.58 -14.86 -6.06
N ALA A 213 7.62 -15.68 -6.07
CA ALA A 213 7.62 -17.00 -6.67
C ALA A 213 6.98 -18.05 -5.75
N ASP A 214 6.84 -19.26 -6.28
CA ASP A 214 6.38 -20.42 -5.52
C ASP A 214 7.31 -20.67 -4.32
N GLY A 215 6.74 -20.66 -3.11
CA GLY A 215 7.46 -20.92 -1.85
C GLY A 215 8.05 -19.70 -1.15
N ASP A 216 7.91 -18.49 -1.69
CA ASP A 216 8.48 -17.26 -1.12
C ASP A 216 7.72 -16.73 0.12
N LEU A 217 6.44 -17.07 0.28
CA LEU A 217 5.56 -16.59 1.36
C LEU A 217 5.26 -17.65 2.43
N ASN A 218 5.59 -18.91 2.18
CA ASN A 218 5.28 -20.04 3.07
C ASN A 218 3.77 -20.04 3.44
N ILE A 219 2.92 -20.16 2.43
CA ILE A 219 1.45 -20.29 2.54
C ILE A 219 1.05 -21.76 2.23
N PRO A 220 -0.20 -22.18 2.52
CA PRO A 220 -0.63 -23.55 2.25
C PRO A 220 -0.45 -24.02 0.81
N GLU A 221 -0.56 -23.10 -0.13
CA GLU A 221 -0.39 -23.36 -1.56
C GLU A 221 1.07 -23.49 -2.00
N SER A 222 2.04 -23.03 -1.20
CA SER A 222 3.47 -23.10 -1.52
C SER A 222 3.93 -24.53 -1.83
N GLY A 223 4.57 -24.69 -2.99
CA GLY A 223 5.03 -25.93 -3.61
C GLY A 223 4.07 -26.49 -4.66
N ASN A 224 3.14 -25.70 -5.20
CA ASN A 224 2.15 -26.11 -6.19
C ASN A 224 2.51 -25.74 -7.65
N ASP A 225 3.72 -25.23 -7.90
CA ASP A 225 4.20 -24.72 -9.19
C ASP A 225 3.49 -23.43 -9.68
N ILE A 226 2.77 -22.71 -8.81
CA ILE A 226 2.17 -21.39 -9.03
C ILE A 226 2.86 -20.40 -8.09
N GLY A 227 3.08 -19.16 -8.54
CA GLY A 227 3.67 -18.14 -7.68
C GLY A 227 2.78 -17.87 -6.46
N ASP A 228 3.36 -17.82 -5.26
CA ASP A 228 2.61 -17.58 -4.02
C ASP A 228 1.80 -16.27 -4.07
N TYR A 229 2.25 -15.28 -4.87
CA TYR A 229 1.47 -14.07 -5.17
C TYR A 229 0.09 -14.41 -5.73
N LEU A 230 0.05 -15.22 -6.79
CA LEU A 230 -1.15 -15.57 -7.52
C LEU A 230 -2.07 -16.45 -6.70
N ASP A 231 -1.52 -17.35 -5.89
CA ASP A 231 -2.30 -18.17 -4.98
C ASP A 231 -3.07 -17.32 -3.95
N GLU A 232 -2.42 -16.29 -3.40
CA GLU A 232 -3.09 -15.36 -2.48
C GLU A 232 -4.23 -14.62 -3.20
N LEU A 233 -3.98 -14.03 -4.39
CA LEU A 233 -5.04 -13.35 -5.15
C LEU A 233 -6.18 -14.28 -5.57
N LYS A 234 -5.87 -15.55 -5.87
CA LYS A 234 -6.87 -16.55 -6.20
C LYS A 234 -7.80 -16.84 -5.02
N TYR A 235 -7.30 -16.77 -3.78
CA TYR A 235 -8.11 -16.97 -2.59
C TYR A 235 -9.26 -15.96 -2.49
N GLU A 236 -9.01 -14.70 -2.85
CA GLU A 236 -10.02 -13.65 -2.90
C GLU A 236 -10.94 -13.77 -4.11
N MET A 237 -10.37 -14.02 -5.30
CA MET A 237 -11.17 -14.22 -6.51
C MET A 237 -12.14 -15.41 -6.38
N ASP A 238 -11.76 -16.49 -5.68
CA ASP A 238 -12.64 -17.62 -5.42
C ASP A 238 -13.86 -17.22 -4.58
N TRP A 239 -13.70 -16.29 -3.61
CA TRP A 239 -14.83 -15.75 -2.85
C TRP A 239 -15.69 -14.82 -3.70
N LEU A 240 -15.08 -13.88 -4.44
CA LEU A 240 -15.82 -13.00 -5.34
C LEU A 240 -16.70 -13.77 -6.34
N LEU A 241 -16.17 -14.85 -6.94
CA LEU A 241 -16.93 -15.73 -7.83
C LEU A 241 -18.18 -16.36 -7.17
N SER A 242 -18.18 -16.53 -5.85
CA SER A 242 -19.33 -17.04 -5.10
C SER A 242 -20.41 -15.99 -4.82
N MET A 243 -20.07 -14.69 -4.93
CA MET A 243 -20.96 -13.56 -4.66
C MET A 243 -21.80 -13.14 -5.89
N GLN A 244 -21.59 -13.77 -7.04
CA GLN A 244 -22.42 -13.57 -8.23
C GLN A 244 -23.75 -14.33 -8.10
N ASP A 245 -24.86 -13.62 -8.29
CA ASP A 245 -26.19 -14.21 -8.32
C ASP A 245 -26.50 -14.84 -9.69
N GLU A 246 -27.57 -15.64 -9.77
CA GLU A 246 -27.99 -16.38 -10.96
C GLU A 246 -28.34 -15.47 -12.15
N ASP A 247 -28.72 -14.21 -11.90
CA ASP A 247 -28.99 -13.19 -12.93
C ASP A 247 -27.72 -12.50 -13.44
N GLY A 248 -26.55 -12.82 -12.89
CA GLY A 248 -25.25 -12.25 -13.23
C GLY A 248 -24.82 -11.07 -12.35
N GLY A 249 -25.74 -10.44 -11.62
CA GLY A 249 -25.42 -9.30 -10.76
C GLY A 249 -24.75 -9.71 -9.45
N MET A 250 -23.96 -8.81 -8.87
CA MET A 250 -23.17 -9.07 -7.67
C MET A 250 -23.88 -8.63 -6.41
N PHE A 251 -23.98 -9.52 -5.41
CA PHE A 251 -24.34 -9.09 -4.06
C PHE A 251 -23.29 -8.10 -3.53
N HIS A 252 -23.71 -7.15 -2.70
CA HIS A 252 -22.81 -6.05 -2.31
C HIS A 252 -21.79 -6.46 -1.26
N LYS A 253 -22.22 -7.22 -0.25
CA LYS A 253 -21.36 -7.66 0.86
C LYS A 253 -21.86 -8.89 1.60
N LEU A 254 -20.94 -9.53 2.30
CA LEU A 254 -21.17 -10.65 3.22
C LEU A 254 -20.79 -10.20 4.64
N THR A 255 -21.80 -9.96 5.47
CA THR A 255 -21.62 -9.21 6.72
C THR A 255 -22.57 -9.62 7.83
N THR A 256 -22.20 -9.37 9.09
CA THR A 256 -23.14 -9.33 10.22
C THR A 256 -24.02 -8.07 10.15
N LYS A 257 -25.08 -7.99 10.96
CA LYS A 257 -25.91 -6.78 11.02
C LYS A 257 -25.17 -5.57 11.61
N ASN A 258 -24.38 -5.82 12.64
CA ASN A 258 -23.55 -4.82 13.30
C ASN A 258 -22.13 -5.36 13.42
N PHE A 259 -21.16 -4.47 13.57
CA PHE A 259 -19.77 -4.85 13.81
C PHE A 259 -19.64 -5.78 15.02
N GLU A 260 -18.81 -6.80 14.89
CA GLU A 260 -18.37 -7.64 16.01
C GLU A 260 -17.41 -6.84 16.91
N GLY A 261 -17.28 -7.27 18.17
CA GLY A 261 -16.30 -6.70 19.09
C GLY A 261 -14.86 -7.07 18.73
N MET A 262 -13.91 -6.63 19.56
CA MET A 262 -12.50 -7.05 19.52
C MET A 262 -12.35 -8.46 20.09
N VAL A 263 -12.77 -9.45 19.32
CA VAL A 263 -12.72 -10.89 19.64
C VAL A 263 -12.08 -11.65 18.49
N MET A 264 -11.58 -12.86 18.73
CA MET A 264 -10.98 -13.66 17.65
C MET A 264 -12.01 -14.07 16.60
N PRO A 265 -11.62 -14.34 15.33
CA PRO A 265 -12.56 -14.64 14.25
C PRO A 265 -13.47 -15.86 14.48
N HIS A 266 -13.06 -16.80 15.34
CA HIS A 266 -13.85 -17.99 15.68
C HIS A 266 -14.85 -17.75 16.82
N GLU A 267 -14.71 -16.63 17.54
CA GLU A 267 -15.60 -16.21 18.64
C GLU A 267 -16.64 -15.18 18.17
N ALA A 268 -16.34 -14.45 17.09
CA ALA A 268 -17.28 -13.67 16.31
C ALA A 268 -18.33 -14.61 15.66
N THR A 269 -19.45 -14.81 16.36
CA THR A 269 -20.45 -15.85 16.02
C THR A 269 -21.81 -15.27 15.65
N SER A 270 -21.91 -13.94 15.49
CA SER A 270 -23.15 -13.32 15.05
C SER A 270 -23.55 -13.82 13.67
N GLN A 271 -24.86 -13.91 13.44
CA GLN A 271 -25.40 -14.35 12.17
C GLN A 271 -24.93 -13.42 11.05
N ARG A 272 -24.31 -14.01 10.02
CA ARG A 272 -23.88 -13.33 8.80
C ARG A 272 -24.94 -13.43 7.72
N TYR A 273 -24.93 -12.45 6.83
CA TYR A 273 -25.90 -12.27 5.77
C TYR A 273 -25.23 -11.88 4.45
N ILE A 274 -25.79 -12.35 3.35
CA ILE A 274 -25.60 -11.78 2.02
C ILE A 274 -26.53 -10.58 1.88
N VAL A 275 -25.97 -9.40 1.62
CA VAL A 275 -26.68 -8.11 1.68
C VAL A 275 -26.59 -7.36 0.37
N GLY A 276 -27.74 -6.89 -0.11
CA GLY A 276 -27.84 -5.96 -1.25
C GLY A 276 -27.39 -6.55 -2.58
N LYS A 277 -27.56 -5.75 -3.63
CA LYS A 277 -26.98 -5.93 -4.96
C LYS A 277 -26.74 -4.52 -5.51
N GLY A 278 -25.68 -4.30 -6.29
CA GLY A 278 -25.30 -2.96 -6.74
C GLY A 278 -24.59 -2.94 -8.08
N THR A 279 -24.75 -1.84 -8.81
CA THR A 279 -24.11 -1.61 -10.12
C THR A 279 -22.60 -1.46 -9.98
N ALA A 280 -22.12 -0.69 -9.00
CA ALA A 280 -20.69 -0.55 -8.69
C ALA A 280 -20.04 -1.93 -8.42
N ALA A 281 -20.56 -2.68 -7.44
CA ALA A 281 -20.08 -4.03 -7.11
C ALA A 281 -20.04 -4.98 -8.32
N SER A 282 -21.03 -4.87 -9.22
CA SER A 282 -21.10 -5.69 -10.42
C SER A 282 -20.08 -5.30 -11.49
N LEU A 283 -19.84 -3.99 -11.68
CA LEU A 283 -18.85 -3.48 -12.62
C LEU A 283 -17.42 -3.70 -12.12
N ASP A 284 -17.14 -3.45 -10.84
CA ASP A 284 -15.83 -3.72 -10.24
C ASP A 284 -15.45 -5.19 -10.35
N PHE A 285 -16.37 -6.08 -10.00
CA PHE A 285 -16.17 -7.51 -10.17
C PHE A 285 -15.94 -7.87 -11.65
N ALA A 286 -16.70 -7.28 -12.58
CA ALA A 286 -16.48 -7.53 -14.00
C ALA A 286 -15.07 -7.11 -14.45
N GLY A 287 -14.57 -5.96 -13.97
CA GLY A 287 -13.20 -5.51 -14.21
C GLY A 287 -12.16 -6.49 -13.67
N ALA A 288 -12.26 -6.82 -12.37
CA ALA A 288 -11.34 -7.74 -11.70
C ALA A 288 -11.37 -9.15 -12.32
N ALA A 289 -12.55 -9.71 -12.58
CA ALA A 289 -12.71 -11.05 -13.15
C ALA A 289 -12.24 -11.14 -14.61
N ALA A 290 -12.45 -10.09 -15.42
CA ALA A 290 -11.92 -10.04 -16.78
C ALA A 290 -10.39 -9.98 -16.79
N GLN A 291 -9.79 -9.27 -15.84
CA GLN A 291 -8.33 -9.24 -15.66
C GLN A 291 -7.79 -10.57 -15.15
N ALA A 292 -8.44 -11.16 -14.13
CA ALA A 292 -8.10 -12.47 -13.60
C ALA A 292 -8.11 -13.55 -14.71
N ALA A 293 -9.08 -13.49 -15.64
CA ALA A 293 -9.10 -14.41 -16.78
C ALA A 293 -7.80 -14.35 -17.60
N ARG A 294 -7.25 -13.16 -17.86
CA ARG A 294 -5.96 -13.03 -18.58
C ARG A 294 -4.79 -13.53 -17.75
N VAL A 295 -4.73 -13.11 -16.49
CA VAL A 295 -3.65 -13.47 -15.56
C VAL A 295 -3.56 -14.97 -15.33
N PHE A 296 -4.71 -15.65 -15.18
CA PHE A 296 -4.75 -17.10 -14.92
C PHE A 296 -4.72 -17.96 -16.18
N MET A 297 -4.93 -17.42 -17.39
CA MET A 297 -4.88 -18.19 -18.65
C MET A 297 -3.65 -19.11 -18.79
N PRO A 298 -2.41 -18.68 -18.50
CA PRO A 298 -1.24 -19.55 -18.64
C PRO A 298 -1.14 -20.64 -17.56
N TYR A 299 -1.88 -20.53 -16.44
CA TYR A 299 -1.77 -21.43 -15.28
C TYR A 299 -2.97 -22.38 -15.16
N ASP A 300 -4.19 -21.86 -15.38
CA ASP A 300 -5.45 -22.61 -15.33
C ASP A 300 -6.46 -22.02 -16.32
N SER A 301 -6.53 -22.63 -17.52
CA SER A 301 -7.43 -22.19 -18.58
C SER A 301 -8.92 -22.40 -18.26
N ILE A 302 -9.25 -23.38 -17.40
CA ILE A 302 -10.64 -23.64 -16.98
C ILE A 302 -11.07 -22.53 -16.01
N TYR A 303 -10.21 -22.18 -15.05
CA TYR A 303 -10.46 -21.09 -14.13
C TYR A 303 -10.52 -19.74 -14.86
N SER A 304 -9.63 -19.52 -15.83
CA SER A 304 -9.67 -18.35 -16.71
C SER A 304 -11.01 -18.19 -17.41
N GLU A 305 -11.53 -19.26 -18.05
CA GLU A 305 -12.83 -19.20 -18.74
C GLU A 305 -13.99 -18.96 -17.75
N LYS A 306 -13.92 -19.55 -16.55
CA LYS A 306 -14.89 -19.29 -15.48
C LYS A 306 -14.92 -17.81 -15.10
N CYS A 307 -13.75 -17.20 -14.88
CA CYS A 307 -13.63 -15.78 -14.57
C CYS A 307 -14.16 -14.91 -15.70
N LEU A 308 -13.81 -15.23 -16.96
CA LEU A 308 -14.28 -14.48 -18.12
C LEU A 308 -15.80 -14.52 -18.28
N GLN A 309 -16.41 -15.70 -18.11
CA GLN A 309 -17.85 -15.83 -18.21
C GLN A 309 -18.56 -15.08 -17.08
N ALA A 310 -18.04 -15.15 -15.86
CA ALA A 310 -18.57 -14.40 -14.72
C ALA A 310 -18.48 -12.89 -14.96
N ALA A 311 -17.36 -12.40 -15.49
CA ALA A 311 -17.17 -11.00 -15.84
C ALA A 311 -18.20 -10.50 -16.87
N LYS A 312 -18.42 -11.29 -17.94
CA LYS A 312 -19.42 -10.98 -18.97
C LYS A 312 -20.84 -10.90 -18.40
N ASN A 313 -21.19 -11.82 -17.51
CA ASN A 313 -22.50 -11.85 -16.87
C ASN A 313 -22.73 -10.61 -15.99
N ALA A 314 -21.74 -10.25 -15.16
CA ALA A 314 -21.85 -9.08 -14.29
C ALA A 314 -21.91 -7.77 -15.08
N TYR A 315 -21.07 -7.63 -16.11
CA TYR A 315 -21.12 -6.48 -17.00
C TYR A 315 -22.47 -6.36 -17.72
N SER A 316 -23.00 -7.47 -18.25
CA SER A 316 -24.32 -7.48 -18.91
C SER A 316 -25.41 -7.08 -17.93
N TRP A 317 -25.39 -7.61 -16.71
CA TRP A 317 -26.36 -7.24 -15.67
C TRP A 317 -26.31 -5.74 -15.36
N SER A 318 -25.11 -5.15 -15.26
CA SER A 318 -24.95 -3.71 -14.99
C SER A 318 -25.49 -2.83 -16.12
N LEU A 319 -25.38 -3.26 -17.38
CA LEU A 319 -25.98 -2.53 -18.50
C LEU A 319 -27.51 -2.53 -18.47
N ASP A 320 -28.12 -3.62 -18.00
CA ASP A 320 -29.58 -3.72 -17.80
C ASP A 320 -30.05 -3.03 -16.51
N ASN A 321 -29.13 -2.78 -15.56
CA ASN A 321 -29.40 -2.20 -14.25
C ASN A 321 -28.40 -1.05 -13.95
N PRO A 322 -28.41 0.06 -14.73
CA PRO A 322 -27.35 1.07 -14.67
C PRO A 322 -27.43 2.03 -13.48
N GLU A 323 -28.49 1.98 -12.67
CA GLU A 323 -28.77 2.96 -11.59
C GLU A 323 -29.02 2.29 -10.22
N VAL A 324 -28.51 1.08 -10.01
CA VAL A 324 -28.71 0.35 -8.73
C VAL A 324 -27.62 0.74 -7.74
N GLU A 325 -27.85 1.86 -7.06
CA GLU A 325 -27.07 2.29 -5.90
C GLU A 325 -27.25 1.33 -4.71
N PHE A 326 -26.15 1.06 -4.01
CA PHE A 326 -26.21 0.39 -2.72
C PHE A 326 -26.21 1.40 -1.56
N VAL A 327 -27.25 1.29 -0.73
CA VAL A 327 -27.35 1.94 0.57
C VAL A 327 -27.62 0.85 1.62
N ASN A 328 -27.00 0.98 2.79
CA ASN A 328 -27.25 0.06 3.88
C ASN A 328 -28.77 -0.01 4.21
N PRO A 329 -29.34 -1.23 4.34
CA PRO A 329 -30.65 -1.40 4.96
C PRO A 329 -30.64 -0.86 6.41
N GLU A 330 -31.81 -0.46 6.91
CA GLU A 330 -31.95 0.18 8.23
C GLU A 330 -31.32 -0.61 9.39
N ASP A 331 -31.32 -1.94 9.30
CA ASP A 331 -30.79 -2.84 10.33
C ASP A 331 -29.36 -3.33 10.07
N ILE A 332 -28.66 -2.76 9.08
CA ILE A 332 -27.25 -3.03 8.78
C ILE A 332 -26.42 -1.78 9.05
N SER A 333 -25.45 -1.88 9.96
CA SER A 333 -24.57 -0.76 10.37
C SER A 333 -23.08 -0.97 10.02
N THR A 334 -22.74 -2.07 9.36
CA THR A 334 -21.38 -2.34 8.87
C THR A 334 -21.02 -1.50 7.65
N GLY A 335 -19.75 -1.49 7.24
CA GLY A 335 -19.22 -0.64 6.16
C GLY A 335 -20.12 -0.59 4.92
N GLN A 336 -20.40 0.61 4.41
CA GLN A 336 -21.34 0.75 3.29
C GLN A 336 -20.67 0.44 1.95
N TYR A 337 -19.50 1.02 1.68
CA TYR A 337 -18.86 1.02 0.36
C TYR A 337 -19.87 1.37 -0.75
N GLY A 338 -20.62 2.45 -0.56
CA GLY A 338 -21.65 2.90 -1.49
C GLY A 338 -21.12 3.96 -2.44
N ASP A 339 -21.61 3.93 -3.67
CA ASP A 339 -21.34 4.92 -4.70
C ASP A 339 -22.63 5.25 -5.47
N THR A 340 -22.67 6.43 -6.07
CA THR A 340 -23.83 6.98 -6.80
C THR A 340 -23.51 7.31 -8.26
N ASN A 341 -22.28 7.13 -8.71
CA ASN A 341 -21.83 7.47 -10.05
C ASN A 341 -20.90 6.40 -10.63
N PHE A 342 -21.48 5.46 -11.38
CA PHE A 342 -20.77 4.26 -11.84
C PHE A 342 -19.93 4.45 -13.12
N ASP A 343 -19.57 5.68 -13.46
CA ASP A 343 -18.92 6.00 -14.73
C ASP A 343 -17.49 5.45 -14.80
N ASP A 344 -16.77 5.48 -13.68
CA ASP A 344 -15.40 4.98 -13.61
C ASP A 344 -15.33 3.46 -13.47
N GLU A 345 -16.24 2.82 -12.74
CA GLU A 345 -16.37 1.36 -12.71
C GLU A 345 -16.76 0.83 -14.09
N LEU A 346 -17.69 1.50 -14.79
CA LEU A 346 -18.07 1.12 -16.15
C LEU A 346 -16.86 1.25 -17.10
N PHE A 347 -16.12 2.35 -16.98
CA PHE A 347 -14.92 2.58 -17.79
C PHE A 347 -13.86 1.51 -17.53
N TRP A 348 -13.62 1.14 -16.27
CA TRP A 348 -12.66 0.10 -15.91
C TRP A 348 -13.09 -1.27 -16.43
N ALA A 349 -14.33 -1.69 -16.15
CA ALA A 349 -14.88 -2.97 -16.57
C ALA A 349 -14.88 -3.15 -18.10
N ALA A 350 -15.32 -2.11 -18.82
CA ALA A 350 -15.31 -2.12 -20.29
C ALA A 350 -13.88 -2.18 -20.84
N SER A 351 -12.93 -1.48 -20.21
CA SER A 351 -11.51 -1.54 -20.61
C SER A 351 -10.95 -2.95 -20.42
N GLN A 352 -11.20 -3.57 -19.27
CA GLN A 352 -10.72 -4.92 -18.99
C GLN A 352 -11.34 -5.96 -19.93
N LEU A 353 -12.66 -5.94 -20.11
CA LEU A 353 -13.35 -6.85 -21.03
C LEU A 353 -12.91 -6.65 -22.48
N TYR A 354 -12.68 -5.41 -22.92
CA TYR A 354 -12.15 -5.14 -24.24
C TYR A 354 -10.77 -5.77 -24.44
N ILE A 355 -9.85 -5.55 -23.51
CA ILE A 355 -8.49 -6.13 -23.62
C ILE A 355 -8.53 -7.66 -23.55
N THR A 356 -9.36 -8.25 -22.69
CA THR A 356 -9.46 -9.71 -22.55
C THR A 356 -10.07 -10.40 -23.76
N THR A 357 -11.04 -9.76 -24.44
CA THR A 357 -11.83 -10.41 -25.49
C THR A 357 -11.54 -9.93 -26.91
N ALA A 358 -10.93 -8.75 -27.05
CA ALA A 358 -10.87 -7.96 -28.28
C ALA A 358 -12.24 -7.65 -28.91
N ASP A 359 -13.35 -7.83 -28.18
CA ASP A 359 -14.69 -7.52 -28.67
C ASP A 359 -14.92 -6.00 -28.64
N LYS A 360 -15.19 -5.44 -29.81
CA LYS A 360 -15.37 -4.00 -30.01
C LYS A 360 -16.60 -3.45 -29.31
N SER A 361 -17.59 -4.28 -28.96
CA SER A 361 -18.76 -3.80 -28.21
C SER A 361 -18.37 -3.17 -26.87
N TYR A 362 -17.37 -3.72 -26.17
CA TYR A 362 -16.86 -3.15 -24.92
C TYR A 362 -16.09 -1.85 -25.19
N PHE A 363 -15.26 -1.84 -26.24
CA PHE A 363 -14.56 -0.63 -26.66
C PHE A 363 -15.54 0.50 -26.98
N ASP A 364 -16.63 0.22 -27.68
CA ASP A 364 -17.62 1.22 -28.09
C ASP A 364 -18.40 1.83 -26.90
N GLN A 365 -18.45 1.14 -25.75
CA GLN A 365 -19.03 1.65 -24.50
C GLN A 365 -18.09 2.58 -23.72
N LEU A 366 -16.78 2.60 -24.02
CA LEU A 366 -15.85 3.52 -23.37
C LEU A 366 -16.22 4.97 -23.69
N LYS A 367 -16.48 5.79 -22.66
CA LYS A 367 -16.71 7.24 -22.76
C LYS A 367 -15.40 7.98 -23.09
N LYS A 368 -14.91 7.81 -24.33
CA LYS A 368 -13.57 8.22 -24.80
C LYS A 368 -13.39 9.72 -25.03
N ASP A 369 -14.45 10.49 -25.15
CA ASP A 369 -14.38 11.89 -25.56
C ASP A 369 -14.04 12.87 -24.42
N ASN A 370 -14.23 12.47 -23.15
CA ASN A 370 -13.98 13.30 -21.96
C ASN A 370 -13.38 12.46 -20.82
N ILE A 371 -12.20 11.89 -21.03
CA ILE A 371 -11.50 11.12 -19.99
C ILE A 371 -10.96 12.07 -18.93
N ASP A 372 -11.32 11.84 -17.67
CA ASP A 372 -10.82 12.61 -16.53
C ASP A 372 -9.51 12.03 -15.99
N PHE A 373 -8.47 12.86 -15.94
CA PHE A 373 -7.14 12.53 -15.43
C PHE A 373 -6.82 13.22 -14.10
N THR A 374 -7.80 13.90 -13.50
CA THR A 374 -7.62 14.69 -12.27
C THR A 374 -7.63 13.76 -11.07
N TYR A 375 -6.57 13.70 -10.27
CA TYR A 375 -6.60 12.96 -8.99
C TYR A 375 -7.08 13.85 -7.85
N SER A 376 -7.89 13.31 -6.93
CA SER A 376 -8.26 13.95 -5.66
C SER A 376 -8.06 12.99 -4.47
N PRO A 377 -7.61 13.48 -3.30
CA PRO A 377 -7.62 12.69 -2.07
C PRO A 377 -9.01 12.10 -1.78
N GLY A 378 -9.05 10.85 -1.33
CA GLY A 378 -10.30 10.11 -1.12
C GLY A 378 -10.90 9.48 -2.38
N ASP A 379 -10.28 9.61 -3.56
CA ASP A 379 -10.76 8.93 -4.78
C ASP A 379 -10.87 7.40 -4.55
N GLY A 380 -9.84 6.79 -3.94
CA GLY A 380 -9.84 5.42 -3.44
C GLY A 380 -10.70 4.42 -4.20
N TRP A 381 -11.53 3.67 -3.48
CA TRP A 381 -12.46 2.67 -4.03
C TRP A 381 -13.70 3.27 -4.71
N THR A 382 -13.85 4.60 -4.77
CA THR A 382 -15.04 5.27 -5.35
C THR A 382 -14.82 5.84 -6.74
N LYS A 383 -13.58 6.18 -7.10
CA LYS A 383 -13.27 6.87 -8.35
C LYS A 383 -11.99 6.37 -9.02
N PHE A 384 -11.05 5.78 -8.26
CA PHE A 384 -9.72 5.45 -8.79
C PHE A 384 -9.77 4.37 -9.90
N MET A 385 -10.89 3.66 -10.03
CA MET A 385 -11.14 2.69 -11.10
C MET A 385 -10.93 3.30 -12.50
N ARG A 386 -11.18 4.60 -12.70
CA ARG A 386 -10.87 5.27 -13.98
C ARG A 386 -9.39 5.14 -14.35
N PHE A 387 -8.49 5.31 -13.38
CA PHE A 387 -7.05 5.15 -13.60
C PHE A 387 -6.71 3.70 -13.90
N MET A 388 -7.36 2.73 -13.22
CA MET A 388 -7.18 1.31 -13.53
C MET A 388 -7.60 0.98 -14.97
N GLY A 389 -8.70 1.56 -15.46
CA GLY A 389 -9.09 1.48 -16.88
C GLY A 389 -8.07 2.11 -17.81
N ILE A 390 -7.55 3.30 -17.46
CA ILE A 390 -6.53 4.00 -18.25
C ILE A 390 -5.24 3.16 -18.34
N PHE A 391 -4.75 2.63 -17.23
CA PHE A 391 -3.55 1.79 -17.17
C PHE A 391 -3.74 0.51 -17.99
N THR A 392 -4.90 -0.13 -17.89
CA THR A 392 -5.26 -1.31 -18.70
C THR A 392 -5.12 -1.04 -20.19
N LEU A 393 -5.64 0.10 -20.68
CA LEU A 393 -5.54 0.47 -22.08
C LEU A 393 -4.09 0.84 -22.49
N LEU A 394 -3.33 1.50 -21.61
CA LEU A 394 -1.95 1.90 -21.87
C LEU A 394 -0.99 0.71 -21.95
N GLU A 395 -1.15 -0.32 -21.13
CA GLU A 395 -0.32 -1.53 -21.21
C GLU A 395 -0.59 -2.34 -22.49
N ASN A 396 -1.72 -2.09 -23.17
CA ASN A 396 -2.20 -2.89 -24.30
C ASN A 396 -2.27 -2.11 -25.62
N LYS A 397 -1.21 -1.34 -25.92
CA LYS A 397 -1.09 -0.49 -27.12
C LYS A 397 -1.51 -1.15 -28.43
N SER A 398 -1.21 -2.43 -28.63
CA SER A 398 -1.50 -3.15 -29.88
C SER A 398 -3.00 -3.27 -30.19
N LEU A 399 -3.85 -3.22 -29.15
CA LEU A 399 -5.30 -3.26 -29.29
C LEU A 399 -5.92 -1.85 -29.30
N VAL A 400 -5.25 -0.86 -28.72
CA VAL A 400 -5.79 0.50 -28.57
C VAL A 400 -5.48 1.38 -29.78
N PRO A 401 -6.48 2.08 -30.38
CA PRO A 401 -6.21 3.00 -31.49
C PRO A 401 -5.22 4.11 -31.11
N ASP A 402 -4.26 4.40 -31.99
CA ASP A 402 -3.15 5.36 -31.77
C ASP A 402 -3.62 6.72 -31.23
N LYS A 403 -4.75 7.24 -31.74
CA LYS A 403 -5.31 8.51 -31.28
C LYS A 403 -5.71 8.46 -29.81
N LEU A 404 -6.40 7.40 -29.39
CA LEU A 404 -6.81 7.23 -27.99
C LEU A 404 -5.59 6.98 -27.10
N TYR A 405 -4.68 6.11 -27.53
CA TYR A 405 -3.44 5.84 -26.82
C TYR A 405 -2.65 7.13 -26.56
N GLY A 406 -2.51 8.00 -27.56
CA GLY A 406 -1.84 9.30 -27.41
C GLY A 406 -2.51 10.21 -26.38
N ILE A 407 -3.85 10.27 -26.34
CA ILE A 407 -4.61 11.03 -25.34
C ILE A 407 -4.35 10.48 -23.93
N LEU A 408 -4.42 9.16 -23.76
CA LEU A 408 -4.19 8.50 -22.48
C LEU A 408 -2.76 8.73 -21.98
N GLN A 409 -1.77 8.58 -22.87
CA GLN A 409 -0.36 8.78 -22.56
C GLN A 409 -0.09 10.23 -22.14
N GLU A 410 -0.56 11.20 -22.92
CA GLU A 410 -0.40 12.63 -22.61
C GLU A 410 -1.08 12.99 -21.27
N GLY A 411 -2.29 12.46 -21.04
CA GLY A 411 -3.02 12.68 -19.79
C GLY A 411 -2.27 12.17 -18.57
N ILE A 412 -1.79 10.92 -18.58
CA ILE A 412 -1.02 10.34 -17.48
C ILE A 412 0.30 11.08 -17.25
N LEU A 413 1.06 11.38 -18.31
CA LEU A 413 2.32 12.13 -18.18
C LEU A 413 2.09 13.52 -17.56
N LYS A 414 1.04 14.23 -17.99
CA LYS A 414 0.70 15.55 -17.45
C LYS A 414 0.27 15.49 -15.99
N THR A 415 -0.55 14.50 -15.62
CA THR A 415 -0.96 14.30 -14.22
C THR A 415 0.25 13.95 -13.36
N ALA A 416 1.13 13.06 -13.82
CA ALA A 416 2.34 12.70 -13.10
C ALA A 416 3.31 13.88 -12.95
N ASP A 417 3.55 14.67 -14.00
CA ASP A 417 4.36 15.89 -13.92
C ASP A 417 3.78 16.87 -12.88
N SER A 418 2.44 17.04 -12.84
CA SER A 418 1.78 17.90 -11.86
C SER A 418 1.88 17.37 -10.42
N LEU A 419 1.79 16.06 -10.22
CA LEU A 419 1.92 15.43 -8.90
C LEU A 419 3.37 15.46 -8.42
N ALA A 420 4.34 15.22 -9.32
CA ALA A 420 5.76 15.29 -9.02
C ALA A 420 6.18 16.71 -8.61
N GLU A 421 5.65 17.76 -9.26
CA GLU A 421 5.95 19.15 -8.89
C GLU A 421 5.53 19.47 -7.44
N LYS A 422 4.40 18.93 -6.97
CA LYS A 422 3.94 19.13 -5.58
C LYS A 422 4.95 18.63 -4.55
N THR A 423 5.66 17.54 -4.83
CA THR A 423 6.65 16.97 -3.89
C THR A 423 7.83 17.89 -3.59
N LYS A 424 8.09 18.89 -4.45
CA LYS A 424 9.17 19.86 -4.27
C LYS A 424 8.88 20.85 -3.14
N THR A 425 7.60 21.08 -2.86
CA THR A 425 7.14 22.05 -1.85
C THR A 425 6.40 21.41 -0.69
N ASN A 426 5.75 20.27 -0.90
CA ASN A 426 4.99 19.60 0.14
C ASN A 426 5.90 18.97 1.21
N ASP A 427 5.43 19.07 2.44
CA ASP A 427 6.07 18.48 3.60
C ASP A 427 6.29 16.99 3.38
N TYR A 428 7.45 16.50 3.82
CA TYR A 428 7.87 15.09 3.66
C TYR A 428 7.89 14.56 2.21
N PHE A 429 7.96 15.44 1.20
CA PHE A 429 8.19 15.08 -0.20
C PHE A 429 7.12 14.16 -0.83
N GLN A 430 5.88 14.25 -0.37
CA GLN A 430 4.75 13.46 -0.89
C GLN A 430 3.69 14.35 -1.60
N CYS A 431 2.77 13.74 -2.35
CA CYS A 431 1.91 14.46 -3.32
C CYS A 431 0.55 14.96 -2.77
N VAL A 432 0.18 14.58 -1.55
CA VAL A 432 -1.15 14.79 -0.93
C VAL A 432 -1.13 15.99 0.03
N GLU A 433 -2.15 16.83 -0.03
CA GLU A 433 -2.27 18.05 0.80
C GLU A 433 -3.46 18.00 1.75
N ASP A 434 -4.41 17.09 1.50
CA ASP A 434 -5.57 16.84 2.34
C ASP A 434 -5.54 15.39 2.82
N PHE A 435 -5.64 15.20 4.13
CA PHE A 435 -5.44 13.93 4.80
C PHE A 435 -6.79 13.39 5.27
N GLN A 436 -7.40 12.56 4.43
CA GLN A 436 -8.68 11.90 4.70
C GLN A 436 -8.46 10.49 5.27
N TRP A 437 -9.56 9.80 5.62
CA TRP A 437 -9.49 8.41 6.06
C TRP A 437 -8.87 7.53 4.96
N GLY A 438 -7.72 6.93 5.26
CA GLY A 438 -6.96 6.12 4.29
C GLY A 438 -5.94 6.94 3.50
N SER A 439 -5.52 8.11 3.99
CA SER A 439 -4.56 9.00 3.32
C SER A 439 -3.22 8.36 2.95
N ASN A 440 -2.76 7.32 3.66
CA ASN A 440 -1.57 6.58 3.24
C ASN A 440 -1.79 5.92 1.86
N SER A 441 -2.99 5.40 1.59
CA SER A 441 -3.33 4.89 0.27
C SER A 441 -3.43 5.99 -0.78
N ASP A 442 -3.84 7.21 -0.41
CA ASP A 442 -3.83 8.35 -1.32
C ASP A 442 -2.40 8.70 -1.77
N VAL A 443 -1.45 8.70 -0.84
CA VAL A 443 -0.01 8.89 -1.14
C VAL A 443 0.48 7.80 -2.10
N LEU A 444 0.12 6.55 -1.86
CA LEU A 444 0.56 5.42 -2.68
C LEU A 444 -0.15 5.36 -4.05
N ASN A 445 -1.42 5.74 -4.12
CA ASN A 445 -2.19 5.81 -5.36
C ASN A 445 -1.69 6.94 -6.28
N THR A 446 -1.31 8.09 -5.73
CA THR A 446 -0.63 9.14 -6.52
C THR A 446 0.74 8.65 -7.02
N ALA A 447 1.50 7.93 -6.20
CA ALA A 447 2.74 7.30 -6.62
C ALA A 447 2.51 6.24 -7.71
N MET A 448 1.39 5.54 -7.70
CA MET A 448 1.03 4.56 -8.73
C MET A 448 0.81 5.24 -10.09
N ILE A 449 0.13 6.40 -10.13
CA ILE A 449 0.01 7.21 -11.36
C ILE A 449 1.39 7.62 -11.90
N ILE A 450 2.29 8.03 -11.01
CA ILE A 450 3.66 8.43 -11.38
C ILE A 450 4.51 7.23 -11.82
N ALA A 451 4.35 6.06 -11.21
CA ALA A 451 4.99 4.81 -11.62
C ALA A 451 4.55 4.41 -13.04
N GLN A 452 3.28 4.57 -13.36
CA GLN A 452 2.75 4.32 -14.72
C GLN A 452 3.33 5.34 -15.72
N ALA A 453 3.47 6.61 -15.33
CA ALA A 453 4.16 7.60 -16.15
C ALA A 453 5.65 7.26 -16.37
N TYR A 454 6.34 6.71 -15.36
CA TYR A 454 7.71 6.19 -15.51
C TYR A 454 7.79 5.08 -16.55
N ARG A 455 6.87 4.11 -16.53
CA ARG A 455 6.82 3.04 -17.52
C ARG A 455 6.58 3.53 -18.94
N LEU A 456 5.85 4.64 -19.11
CA LEU A 456 5.65 5.29 -20.41
C LEU A 456 6.87 6.09 -20.85
N GLU A 457 7.53 6.77 -19.91
CA GLU A 457 8.71 7.59 -20.11
C GLU A 457 9.61 7.53 -18.87
N ASN A 458 10.77 6.88 -19.00
CA ASN A 458 11.73 6.62 -17.91
C ASN A 458 12.43 7.92 -17.41
N LYS A 459 11.67 8.90 -16.91
CA LYS A 459 12.21 10.11 -16.28
C LYS A 459 12.68 9.76 -14.85
N PRO A 460 13.97 9.97 -14.50
CA PRO A 460 14.48 9.65 -13.15
C PRO A 460 13.76 10.38 -12.00
N GLU A 461 13.17 11.54 -12.28
CA GLU A 461 12.34 12.30 -11.32
C GLU A 461 11.13 11.49 -10.85
N TYR A 462 10.44 10.78 -11.74
CA TYR A 462 9.29 9.97 -11.38
C TYR A 462 9.67 8.85 -10.41
N LEU A 463 10.76 8.11 -10.70
CA LEU A 463 11.24 7.06 -9.80
C LEU A 463 11.66 7.63 -8.44
N THR A 464 12.22 8.85 -8.41
CA THR A 464 12.55 9.54 -7.15
C THR A 464 11.29 9.80 -6.33
N VAL A 465 10.23 10.31 -6.94
CA VAL A 465 8.96 10.57 -6.25
C VAL A 465 8.32 9.29 -5.73
N VAL A 466 8.32 8.21 -6.53
CA VAL A 466 7.76 6.91 -6.10
C VAL A 466 8.53 6.37 -4.89
N ARG A 467 9.86 6.49 -4.87
CA ARG A 467 10.69 6.12 -3.70
C ARG A 467 10.34 6.97 -2.48
N GLN A 468 10.16 8.27 -2.64
CA GLN A 468 9.81 9.17 -1.53
C GLN A 468 8.43 8.88 -0.95
N ALA A 469 7.47 8.41 -1.76
CA ALA A 469 6.18 7.93 -1.26
C ALA A 469 6.35 6.67 -0.38
N ALA A 470 7.24 5.74 -0.75
CA ALA A 470 7.59 4.60 0.10
C ALA A 470 8.32 5.05 1.37
N ASP A 471 9.28 5.97 1.27
CA ASP A 471 9.99 6.55 2.42
C ASP A 471 8.99 7.17 3.41
N TYR A 472 7.98 7.89 2.90
CA TYR A 472 6.93 8.50 3.71
C TYR A 472 6.19 7.46 4.54
N VAL A 473 5.66 6.39 3.91
CA VAL A 473 4.90 5.38 4.65
C VAL A 473 5.77 4.50 5.55
N LEU A 474 7.10 4.47 5.33
CA LEU A 474 8.06 3.67 6.10
C LEU A 474 8.86 4.46 7.14
N GLY A 475 8.43 5.68 7.50
CA GLY A 475 8.94 6.41 8.66
C GLY A 475 9.43 7.83 8.40
N ASN A 476 9.60 8.25 7.15
CA ASN A 476 9.91 9.62 6.80
C ASN A 476 8.63 10.46 6.74
N ASN A 477 7.95 10.57 7.88
CA ASN A 477 6.70 11.32 8.04
C ASN A 477 6.65 12.05 9.39
N ALA A 478 5.65 12.92 9.55
CA ALA A 478 5.54 13.83 10.69
C ALA A 478 5.40 13.14 12.05
N VAL A 479 4.88 11.91 12.09
CA VAL A 479 4.75 11.12 13.32
C VAL A 479 5.96 10.21 13.54
N GLY A 480 6.73 9.90 12.50
CA GLY A 480 7.92 9.05 12.56
C GLY A 480 7.63 7.58 12.80
N TYR A 481 6.48 7.10 12.34
CA TYR A 481 6.12 5.69 12.35
C TYR A 481 6.33 5.09 10.97
N SER A 482 6.85 3.88 10.91
CA SER A 482 6.61 3.04 9.73
C SER A 482 5.16 2.57 9.81
N PHE A 483 4.28 3.00 8.92
CA PHE A 483 2.85 2.70 9.00
C PHE A 483 2.49 1.24 8.68
N VAL A 484 3.47 0.36 8.48
CA VAL A 484 3.26 -1.06 8.18
C VAL A 484 3.59 -1.89 9.42
N THR A 485 2.61 -2.64 9.94
CA THR A 485 2.80 -3.45 11.15
C THR A 485 3.96 -4.45 10.99
N GLY A 486 4.79 -4.56 12.04
CA GLY A 486 5.93 -5.49 12.05
C GLY A 486 7.11 -5.12 11.15
N PHE A 487 7.09 -3.95 10.50
CA PHE A 487 8.19 -3.47 9.65
C PHE A 487 8.67 -2.09 10.07
N GLY A 488 9.99 -1.91 10.17
CA GLY A 488 10.62 -0.73 10.73
C GLY A 488 10.78 -0.84 12.26
N ASP A 489 11.52 0.09 12.85
CA ASP A 489 11.82 0.08 14.29
C ASP A 489 10.70 0.69 15.15
N ASN A 490 9.80 1.46 14.54
CA ASN A 490 8.64 2.07 15.21
C ASN A 490 7.35 1.88 14.37
N PRO A 491 6.85 0.63 14.26
CA PRO A 491 5.58 0.33 13.60
C PRO A 491 4.36 0.57 14.54
N PRO A 492 3.13 0.64 14.00
CA PRO A 492 1.91 0.56 14.82
C PRO A 492 1.90 -0.72 15.65
N MET A 493 1.62 -0.58 16.94
CA MET A 493 1.48 -1.69 17.89
C MET A 493 0.03 -1.88 18.33
N PHE A 494 -0.79 -0.83 18.24
CA PHE A 494 -2.20 -0.84 18.64
C PHE A 494 -3.10 -0.50 17.45
N ILE A 495 -2.91 -1.23 16.35
CA ILE A 495 -3.69 -1.06 15.13
C ILE A 495 -5.13 -1.52 15.35
N HIS A 496 -6.13 -0.80 14.82
CA HIS A 496 -7.55 -1.17 14.90
C HIS A 496 -7.80 -2.43 14.06
N HIS A 497 -7.51 -3.60 14.63
CA HIS A 497 -7.61 -4.90 13.98
C HIS A 497 -8.00 -5.96 15.02
N ARG A 498 -9.21 -6.50 14.89
CA ARG A 498 -9.82 -7.39 15.90
C ARG A 498 -8.95 -8.60 16.25
N GLN A 499 -8.27 -9.19 15.26
CA GLN A 499 -7.39 -10.34 15.55
C GLN A 499 -6.17 -9.90 16.36
N SER A 500 -5.47 -8.84 15.96
CA SER A 500 -4.31 -8.33 16.72
C SER A 500 -4.69 -7.91 18.14
N ALA A 501 -5.90 -7.35 18.33
CA ALA A 501 -6.40 -6.95 19.64
C ALA A 501 -6.75 -8.15 20.55
N ALA A 502 -7.19 -9.26 19.95
CA ALA A 502 -7.79 -10.38 20.68
C ALA A 502 -6.92 -11.63 20.83
N ASP A 503 -5.84 -11.76 20.05
CA ASP A 503 -5.02 -12.98 20.01
C ASP A 503 -4.09 -13.16 21.23
N GLY A 504 -3.89 -12.10 22.02
CA GLY A 504 -3.02 -12.11 23.21
C GLY A 504 -1.52 -12.09 22.87
N ILE A 505 -1.16 -11.75 21.63
CA ILE A 505 0.20 -11.59 21.14
C ILE A 505 0.59 -10.11 21.28
N VAL A 506 1.83 -9.85 21.70
CA VAL A 506 2.31 -8.47 21.89
C VAL A 506 2.44 -7.76 20.54
N ASP A 507 2.97 -8.46 19.54
CA ASP A 507 3.16 -7.92 18.20
C ASP A 507 1.88 -8.10 17.38
N PRO A 508 1.34 -7.03 16.75
CA PRO A 508 0.19 -7.17 15.87
C PRO A 508 0.55 -8.03 14.66
N VAL A 509 -0.47 -8.55 13.98
CA VAL A 509 -0.31 -9.24 12.69
C VAL A 509 0.51 -8.35 11.73
N PRO A 510 1.62 -8.85 11.15
CA PRO A 510 2.55 -8.03 10.38
C PRO A 510 2.08 -7.84 8.93
N GLY A 511 2.63 -6.81 8.28
CA GLY A 511 2.41 -6.54 6.86
C GLY A 511 1.12 -5.80 6.52
N LEU A 512 0.45 -5.21 7.51
CA LEU A 512 -0.79 -4.47 7.31
C LEU A 512 -0.52 -2.96 7.36
N LEU A 513 -1.00 -2.22 6.35
CA LEU A 513 -0.84 -0.77 6.28
C LEU A 513 -1.91 -0.06 7.10
N SER A 514 -1.48 0.80 8.03
CA SER A 514 -2.35 1.74 8.74
C SER A 514 -2.96 2.76 7.77
N GLY A 515 -4.23 3.14 7.98
CA GLY A 515 -4.92 4.16 7.19
C GLY A 515 -4.18 5.50 7.07
N GLY A 516 -3.50 5.92 8.14
CA GLY A 516 -2.64 7.10 8.16
C GLY A 516 -3.34 8.35 8.74
N PRO A 517 -2.67 9.52 8.69
CA PRO A 517 -3.24 10.74 9.23
C PRO A 517 -4.61 11.06 8.65
N ASN A 518 -5.53 11.49 9.50
CA ASN A 518 -6.90 11.83 9.11
C ASN A 518 -7.37 13.07 9.86
N ASN A 519 -7.60 14.16 9.12
CA ASN A 519 -7.97 15.46 9.65
C ASN A 519 -9.34 15.48 10.33
N ASP A 520 -10.27 14.67 9.84
CA ASP A 520 -11.67 14.68 10.27
C ASP A 520 -11.87 13.95 11.61
N LYS A 521 -10.98 12.99 11.93
CA LYS A 521 -10.93 12.28 13.23
C LYS A 521 -12.31 11.73 13.62
N GLN A 522 -12.93 10.99 12.71
CA GLN A 522 -14.33 10.54 12.81
C GLN A 522 -14.63 9.66 14.03
N ASP A 523 -13.60 9.17 14.73
CA ASP A 523 -13.64 8.32 15.92
C ASP A 523 -13.52 9.11 17.24
N VAL A 524 -13.34 10.44 17.19
CA VAL A 524 -13.30 11.29 18.40
C VAL A 524 -14.63 11.26 19.15
N SER A 525 -15.76 11.13 18.45
CA SER A 525 -17.07 10.95 19.08
C SER A 525 -17.15 9.69 19.93
N ASP A 526 -16.29 8.72 19.64
CA ASP A 526 -16.28 7.40 20.25
C ASP A 526 -15.24 7.32 21.39
N GLY A 527 -14.55 8.43 21.66
CA GLY A 527 -13.65 8.60 22.80
C GLY A 527 -12.16 8.57 22.47
N VAL A 528 -11.80 8.46 21.18
CA VAL A 528 -10.40 8.44 20.74
C VAL A 528 -9.73 9.79 20.98
N VAL A 529 -8.49 9.75 21.49
CA VAL A 529 -7.69 10.94 21.80
C VAL A 529 -6.56 11.08 20.79
N TYR A 530 -6.54 12.22 20.10
CA TYR A 530 -5.46 12.64 19.21
C TYR A 530 -4.53 13.65 19.89
N PRO A 531 -3.31 13.88 19.34
CA PRO A 531 -2.47 14.97 19.79
C PRO A 531 -3.22 16.32 19.76
N GLU A 532 -3.05 17.11 20.82
CA GLU A 532 -3.71 18.40 20.97
C GLU A 532 -3.28 19.36 19.84
N ASN A 533 -4.25 19.99 19.18
CA ASN A 533 -4.03 20.88 18.03
C ASN A 533 -3.15 20.23 16.93
N ALA A 534 -3.29 18.91 16.72
CA ALA A 534 -2.54 18.20 15.70
C ALA A 534 -2.70 18.87 14.32
N PRO A 535 -1.60 19.32 13.69
CA PRO A 535 -1.62 19.71 12.29
C PRO A 535 -1.96 18.50 11.41
N PRO A 536 -2.32 18.70 10.13
CA PRO A 536 -2.86 17.62 9.31
C PRO A 536 -2.08 16.30 9.32
N MET A 537 -0.76 16.35 9.08
CA MET A 537 0.08 15.15 9.04
C MET A 537 0.33 14.49 10.41
N LYS A 538 -0.10 15.12 11.50
CA LYS A 538 -0.01 14.59 12.88
C LYS A 538 -1.37 14.18 13.43
N SER A 539 -2.44 14.22 12.62
CA SER A 539 -3.77 13.74 13.01
C SER A 539 -3.85 12.21 12.94
N TRP A 540 -2.98 11.55 13.69
CA TRP A 540 -2.85 10.09 13.78
C TRP A 540 -2.51 9.70 15.22
N THR A 541 -2.95 8.52 15.65
CA THR A 541 -2.62 7.98 16.98
C THR A 541 -2.52 6.46 16.92
N ASP A 542 -1.49 5.89 17.57
CA ASP A 542 -1.34 4.43 17.69
C ASP A 542 -2.22 3.92 18.84
N HIS A 543 -3.50 3.77 18.57
CA HIS A 543 -4.47 3.32 19.56
C HIS A 543 -5.51 2.41 18.93
N GLU A 544 -5.86 1.33 19.63
CA GLU A 544 -6.74 0.27 19.13
C GLU A 544 -8.12 0.81 18.74
N ASP A 545 -8.67 1.75 19.51
CA ASP A 545 -9.96 2.39 19.19
C ASP A 545 -9.91 3.34 17.97
N SER A 546 -8.73 3.71 17.46
CA SER A 546 -8.61 4.70 16.38
C SER A 546 -8.83 4.11 14.99
N TYR A 547 -10.06 3.76 14.67
CA TYR A 547 -10.39 3.26 13.34
C TYR A 547 -10.16 4.31 12.24
N ALA A 548 -10.31 5.60 12.55
CA ALA A 548 -10.28 6.65 11.53
C ALA A 548 -8.86 6.94 11.02
N SER A 549 -7.83 6.61 11.81
CA SER A 549 -6.43 6.86 11.45
C SER A 549 -5.53 5.62 11.49
N ASN A 550 -5.90 4.59 12.26
CA ASN A 550 -5.04 3.44 12.54
C ASN A 550 -5.76 2.09 12.33
N GLU A 551 -6.79 2.02 11.48
CA GLU A 551 -7.30 0.74 10.95
C GLU A 551 -6.38 0.20 9.86
N ILE A 552 -6.68 -1.00 9.34
CA ILE A 552 -6.09 -1.61 8.14
C ILE A 552 -7.15 -1.79 7.07
N CYS A 553 -6.78 -1.88 5.79
CA CYS A 553 -7.75 -2.16 4.73
C CYS A 553 -7.11 -2.79 3.48
N LEU A 554 -7.85 -3.63 2.76
CA LEU A 554 -7.36 -4.30 1.54
C LEU A 554 -6.88 -3.32 0.48
N ASN A 555 -7.63 -2.25 0.22
CA ASN A 555 -7.28 -1.22 -0.76
C ASN A 555 -6.05 -0.41 -0.38
N TRP A 556 -5.73 -0.32 0.91
CA TRP A 556 -4.52 0.33 1.38
C TRP A 556 -3.30 -0.58 1.16
N ASN A 557 -3.43 -1.86 1.50
CA ASN A 557 -2.41 -2.87 1.27
C ASN A 557 -2.13 -3.10 -0.22
N ALA A 558 -3.13 -2.98 -1.11
CA ALA A 558 -2.94 -3.14 -2.55
C ALA A 558 -2.08 -2.03 -3.15
N ALA A 559 -2.34 -0.77 -2.79
CA ALA A 559 -1.51 0.36 -3.20
C ALA A 559 -0.07 0.22 -2.66
N LEU A 560 0.08 -0.21 -1.40
CA LEU A 560 1.41 -0.48 -0.81
C LEU A 560 2.16 -1.55 -1.59
N THR A 561 1.52 -2.69 -1.80
CA THR A 561 2.12 -3.83 -2.51
C THR A 561 2.58 -3.43 -3.90
N TYR A 562 1.73 -2.73 -4.66
CA TYR A 562 2.05 -2.28 -6.00
C TYR A 562 3.34 -1.42 -6.00
N ILE A 563 3.42 -0.44 -5.09
CA ILE A 563 4.56 0.48 -5.03
C ILE A 563 5.84 -0.23 -4.57
N LEU A 564 5.76 -1.06 -3.53
CA LEU A 564 6.92 -1.81 -3.05
C LEU A 564 7.45 -2.75 -4.14
N GLY A 565 6.56 -3.51 -4.79
CA GLY A 565 6.94 -4.43 -5.87
C GLY A 565 7.50 -3.68 -7.08
N PHE A 566 6.88 -2.56 -7.48
CA PHE A 566 7.39 -1.71 -8.55
C PHE A 566 8.82 -1.22 -8.26
N LEU A 567 9.06 -0.74 -7.03
CA LEU A 567 10.38 -0.26 -6.64
C LEU A 567 11.42 -1.38 -6.62
N GLU A 568 11.08 -2.57 -6.14
CA GLU A 568 11.98 -3.74 -6.16
C GLU A 568 12.37 -4.14 -7.60
N GLN A 569 11.52 -3.88 -8.59
CA GLN A 569 11.82 -4.18 -9.99
C GLN A 569 12.58 -3.06 -10.71
N GLU A 570 12.25 -1.80 -10.43
CA GLU A 570 12.72 -0.63 -11.20
C GLU A 570 13.82 0.18 -10.48
N SER A 571 14.10 -0.11 -9.20
CA SER A 571 15.13 0.60 -8.40
C SER A 571 16.50 -0.08 -8.36
N LYS A 572 16.80 -0.93 -9.34
CA LYS A 572 18.04 -1.72 -9.42
C LYS A 572 19.30 -0.89 -9.59
#